data_AF-A0A6V8Q7Q3-F1
#
_entry.id   AF-A0A6V8Q7Q3-F1
#
_cell.length_a   1.000
_cell.length_b   1.000
_cell.length_c   1.000
_cell.angle_alpha   90.00
_cell.angle_beta   90.00
_cell.angle_gamma   90.00
#
_symmetry.space_group_name_H-M   'P 1'
#
loop_
_entity.id
_entity.type
_entity.pdbx_description
1 polymer ?
#
loop_
_entity_poly.entity_id
_entity_poly.type
_entity_poly.pdbx_seq_one_letter_code
_entity_poly.pdbx_strand_id
1 'polypeptide(L)'
;MMKAEKGDTTGFLKMLMRIIIRFKGKIIDLWVDNARWHKGERVRKFLLKNRNLHLHYLPPYHPELNYQESLWRTMRYEETTNVYFETLFDLE
;
A
#
# COMPACT_ATOMS: atom_id res chain seq x y z
N MET A 1 6.11 -4.15 11.21
CA MET A 1 5.49 -4.11 9.86
C MET A 1 4.33 -5.10 9.83
N MET A 2 3.18 -4.81 9.18
CA MET A 2 2.17 -5.86 8.99
C MET A 2 2.68 -6.82 7.93
N LYS A 3 3.16 -8.00 8.35
CA LYS A 3 3.38 -9.12 7.43
C LYS A 3 2.01 -9.75 7.16
N ALA A 4 1.53 -9.67 5.93
CA ALA A 4 0.37 -10.42 5.47
C ALA A 4 0.88 -11.41 4.43
N GLU A 5 0.49 -12.68 4.53
CA GLU A 5 0.93 -13.71 3.58
C GLU A 5 0.49 -13.41 2.14
N LYS A 6 -0.63 -12.69 1.97
CA LYS A 6 -1.19 -12.29 0.66
C LYS A 6 -1.87 -10.94 0.75
N GLY A 7 -1.93 -10.24 -0.38
CA GLY A 7 -2.77 -9.06 -0.55
C GLY A 7 -4.24 -9.45 -0.59
N ASP A 8 -5.03 -8.96 0.36
CA ASP A 8 -6.49 -9.12 0.38
C ASP A 8 -7.18 -7.85 0.90
N THR A 9 -8.51 -7.79 0.70
CA THR A 9 -9.28 -6.61 1.12
C THR A 9 -9.28 -6.45 2.65
N THR A 10 -9.19 -7.55 3.41
CA THR A 10 -9.19 -7.48 4.88
C THR A 10 -7.93 -6.81 5.41
N GLY A 11 -6.76 -7.19 4.90
CA GLY A 11 -5.46 -6.61 5.20
C GLY A 11 -5.40 -5.14 4.77
N PHE A 12 -5.92 -4.83 3.59
CA PHE A 12 -6.02 -3.44 3.12
C PHE A 12 -6.84 -2.57 4.08
N LEU A 13 -8.04 -3.01 4.47
CA LEU A 13 -8.88 -2.26 5.41
C LEU A 13 -8.24 -2.09 6.80
N LYS A 14 -7.51 -3.12 7.28
CA LYS A 14 -6.73 -3.02 8.53
C LYS A 14 -5.64 -1.94 8.40
N MET A 15 -4.96 -1.87 7.25
CA MET A 15 -3.96 -0.82 6.99
C MET A 15 -4.60 0.57 6.98
N LEU A 16 -5.71 0.76 6.26
CA LEU A 16 -6.42 2.05 6.23
C LEU A 16 -6.84 2.51 7.63
N MET A 17 -7.34 1.58 8.47
CA MET A 17 -7.69 1.87 9.86
C MET A 17 -6.48 2.38 10.66
N ARG A 18 -5.31 1.76 10.49
CA ARG A 18 -4.08 2.22 11.16
C ARG A 18 -3.67 3.62 10.71
N ILE A 19 -3.80 3.93 9.42
CA ILE A 19 -3.52 5.26 8.88
C ILE A 19 -4.46 6.29 9.52
N ILE A 20 -5.77 6.02 9.56
CA ILE A 20 -6.76 6.90 10.18
C ILE A 20 -6.46 7.15 11.66
N ILE A 21 -6.09 6.11 12.42
CA ILE A 21 -5.74 6.23 13.84
C ILE A 21 -4.45 7.06 14.00
N ARG A 22 -3.44 6.80 13.17
CA ARG A 22 -2.13 7.47 13.23
C ARG A 22 -2.22 8.96 12.90
N PHE A 23 -3.13 9.34 12.03
CA PHE A 23 -3.36 10.72 11.59
C PHE A 23 -4.75 11.23 12.02
N LYS A 24 -5.14 10.92 13.26
CA LYS A 24 -6.44 11.31 13.82
C LYS A 24 -6.69 12.81 13.69
N GLY A 25 -7.88 13.18 13.22
CA GLY A 25 -8.29 14.58 13.05
C GLY A 25 -7.74 15.26 11.79
N LYS A 26 -7.08 14.52 10.90
CA LYS A 26 -6.64 15.01 9.59
C LYS A 26 -7.54 14.48 8.47
N ILE A 27 -7.61 15.26 7.39
CA ILE A 27 -8.08 14.79 6.09
C ILE A 27 -6.90 14.08 5.43
N ILE A 28 -7.16 12.90 4.88
CA ILE A 28 -6.15 12.01 4.32
C ILE A 28 -6.53 11.73 2.87
N ASP A 29 -5.75 12.27 1.94
CA ASP A 29 -5.79 11.90 0.53
C ASP A 29 -4.72 10.85 0.27
N LEU A 30 -5.14 9.66 -0.14
CA LEU A 30 -4.26 8.51 -0.35
C LEU A 30 -4.36 8.01 -1.79
N TRP A 31 -3.23 7.99 -2.48
CA TRP A 31 -3.12 7.43 -3.82
C TRP A 31 -2.80 5.95 -3.75
N VAL A 32 -3.55 5.14 -4.49
CA VAL A 32 -3.40 3.68 -4.57
C VAL A 32 -3.41 3.22 -6.02
N ASP A 33 -2.78 2.07 -6.27
CA ASP A 33 -2.88 1.39 -7.56
C ASP A 33 -4.28 0.77 -7.77
N ASN A 34 -4.45 0.13 -8.92
CA ASN A 34 -5.71 -0.50 -9.30
C ASN A 34 -5.89 -1.94 -8.78
N ALA A 35 -5.14 -2.37 -7.77
CA ALA A 35 -5.24 -3.73 -7.24
C ALA A 35 -6.69 -4.09 -6.86
N ARG A 36 -7.10 -5.34 -7.16
CA ARG A 36 -8.49 -5.78 -6.99
C ARG A 36 -8.99 -5.62 -5.55
N TRP A 37 -8.11 -5.82 -4.57
CA TRP A 37 -8.44 -5.70 -3.15
C TRP A 37 -8.60 -4.27 -2.63
N HIS A 38 -8.20 -3.25 -3.41
CA HIS A 38 -8.50 -1.84 -3.12
C HIS A 38 -9.93 -1.45 -3.50
N LYS A 39 -10.64 -2.29 -4.23
CA LYS A 39 -11.97 -2.00 -4.79
C LYS A 39 -13.05 -2.86 -4.13
N GLY A 40 -14.29 -2.60 -4.52
CA GLY A 40 -15.46 -3.39 -4.12
C GLY A 40 -16.25 -2.80 -2.95
N GLU A 41 -17.35 -3.48 -2.63
CA GLU A 41 -18.37 -2.96 -1.71
C GLU A 41 -17.84 -2.73 -0.29
N ARG A 42 -16.99 -3.65 0.20
CA ARG A 42 -16.38 -3.53 1.53
C ARG A 42 -15.54 -2.26 1.67
N VAL A 43 -14.75 -1.92 0.64
CA VAL A 43 -13.95 -0.70 0.64
C VAL A 43 -14.86 0.53 0.53
N ARG A 44 -15.87 0.51 -0.34
CA ARG A 44 -16.83 1.62 -0.44
C ARG A 44 -17.55 1.89 0.88
N LYS A 45 -18.04 0.85 1.57
CA LYS A 45 -18.67 0.96 2.90
C LYS A 45 -17.71 1.53 3.93
N PHE A 46 -16.44 1.10 3.88
CA PHE A 46 -15.41 1.61 4.78
C PHE A 46 -15.16 3.11 4.59
N LEU A 47 -15.03 3.57 3.35
CA LEU A 47 -14.80 5.00 3.06
C LEU A 47 -16.02 5.86 3.44
N LEU A 48 -17.24 5.36 3.22
CA LEU A 48 -18.47 6.05 3.65
C LEU A 48 -18.53 6.28 5.17
N LYS A 49 -18.00 5.32 5.96
CA LYS A 49 -17.90 5.43 7.42
C LYS A 49 -16.78 6.38 7.86
N ASN A 50 -15.70 6.48 7.09
CA ASN A 50 -14.51 7.26 7.40
C ASN A 50 -14.34 8.40 6.39
N ARG A 51 -15.20 9.42 6.48
CA ARG A 51 -15.29 10.52 5.51
C ARG A 51 -14.04 11.41 5.42
N ASN A 52 -13.12 11.29 6.37
CA ASN A 52 -11.85 12.01 6.36
C ASN A 52 -10.76 11.29 5.55
N LEU A 53 -11.05 10.11 4.98
CA LEU A 53 -10.14 9.36 4.12
C LEU A 53 -10.68 9.33 2.69
N HIS A 54 -9.89 9.83 1.75
CA HIS A 54 -10.16 9.78 0.32
C HIS A 54 -9.15 8.88 -0.37
N LEU A 55 -9.65 7.94 -1.19
CA LEU A 55 -8.82 7.11 -2.05
C LEU A 55 -8.83 7.67 -3.47
N HIS A 56 -7.64 7.93 -3.99
CA HIS A 56 -7.39 8.32 -5.38
C HIS A 56 -6.74 7.14 -6.11
N TYR A 57 -7.27 6.77 -7.26
CA TYR A 57 -6.70 5.67 -8.05
C TYR A 57 -5.81 6.23 -9.15
N LEU A 58 -4.60 5.70 -9.24
CA LEU A 58 -3.70 6.05 -10.34
C LEU A 58 -4.24 5.54 -11.68
N PRO A 59 -3.90 6.17 -12.82
CA PRO A 59 -4.23 5.63 -14.14
C PRO A 59 -3.72 4.18 -14.32
N PRO A 60 -4.50 3.28 -14.95
CA PRO A 60 -4.05 1.93 -15.23
C PRO A 60 -2.78 1.92 -16.09
N TYR A 61 -1.87 0.99 -15.83
CA TYR A 61 -0.64 0.78 -16.62
C TYR A 61 0.34 1.97 -16.66
N HIS A 62 0.24 2.91 -15.71
CA HIS A 62 1.17 4.04 -15.56
C HIS A 62 1.98 3.92 -14.26
N PRO A 63 2.87 2.92 -14.13
CA PRO A 63 3.68 2.71 -12.92
C PRO A 63 4.61 3.88 -12.60
N GLU A 64 5.02 4.65 -13.60
CA GLU A 64 5.84 5.86 -13.44
C GLU A 64 5.14 6.96 -12.61
N LEU A 65 3.81 6.93 -12.53
CA LEU A 65 3.04 7.83 -11.66
C LEU A 65 2.98 7.35 -10.21
N ASN A 66 3.37 6.10 -9.95
CA ASN A 66 3.48 5.56 -8.60
C ASN A 66 4.90 5.78 -8.06
N TYR A 67 5.11 6.84 -7.26
CA TYR A 67 6.43 7.16 -6.68
C TYR A 67 7.04 5.99 -5.88
N GLN A 68 6.20 5.11 -5.32
CA GLN A 68 6.65 3.92 -4.60
C GLN A 68 7.46 2.96 -5.50
N GLU A 69 7.16 2.88 -6.80
CA GLU A 69 7.91 2.04 -7.75
C GLU A 69 9.35 2.53 -7.90
N SER A 70 9.56 3.85 -7.88
CA SER A 70 10.91 4.44 -7.95
C SER A 70 11.71 4.12 -6.69
N LEU A 71 11.09 4.23 -5.51
CA LEU A 71 11.72 3.85 -4.25
C LEU A 71 12.10 2.37 -4.22
N TRP A 72 11.20 1.49 -4.69
CA TRP A 72 11.49 0.06 -4.80
C TRP A 72 12.61 -0.26 -5.77
N ARG A 73 12.72 0.49 -6.88
CA ARG A 73 13.84 0.33 -7.80
C ARG A 73 15.17 0.69 -7.14
N THR A 74 15.20 1.80 -6.39
CA THR A 74 16.39 2.22 -5.64
C THR A 74 16.76 1.19 -4.57
N MET A 75 15.80 0.78 -3.71
CA MET A 75 16.09 -0.23 -2.68
C MET A 75 16.58 -1.54 -3.28
N ARG A 76 15.99 -2.04 -4.38
CA ARG A 76 16.50 -3.25 -5.04
C ARG A 76 17.92 -3.07 -5.56
N TYR A 77 18.23 -1.89 -6.09
CA TYR A 77 19.57 -1.59 -6.55
C TYR A 77 20.58 -1.61 -5.40
N GLU A 78 20.27 -0.93 -4.31
CA GLU A 78 21.17 -0.76 -3.16
C GLU A 78 21.32 -2.04 -2.33
N GLU A 79 20.22 -2.75 -2.08
CA GLU A 79 20.22 -3.85 -1.11
C GLU A 79 20.44 -5.22 -1.78
N THR A 80 19.93 -5.43 -2.99
CA THR A 80 19.85 -6.78 -3.59
C THR A 80 20.73 -7.00 -4.82
N THR A 81 21.34 -5.94 -5.36
CA THR A 81 22.13 -6.08 -6.59
C THR A 81 23.47 -6.72 -6.31
N ASN A 82 23.77 -7.81 -7.02
CA ASN A 82 25.01 -8.59 -6.88
C ASN A 82 25.25 -9.16 -5.48
N VAL A 83 24.20 -9.29 -4.66
CA VAL A 83 24.26 -9.92 -3.34
C VAL A 83 23.54 -11.27 -3.41
N TYR A 84 24.18 -12.33 -2.94
CA TYR A 84 23.57 -13.64 -2.78
C TYR A 84 22.99 -13.77 -1.37
N PHE A 85 21.74 -14.20 -1.29
CA PHE A 85 21.03 -14.48 -0.04
C PHE A 85 20.70 -15.97 -0.02
N GLU A 86 21.16 -16.69 1.00
CA GLU A 86 20.91 -18.12 1.17
C GLU A 86 19.50 -18.35 1.72
N THR A 87 19.02 -17.43 2.55
CA THR A 87 17.70 -17.49 3.17
C THR A 87 17.01 -16.14 3.13
N LEU A 88 15.68 -16.14 3.31
CA LEU A 88 14.91 -14.90 3.42
C LEU A 88 15.31 -14.05 4.65
N PHE A 89 15.91 -14.68 5.68
CA PHE A 89 16.38 -13.97 6.87
C PHE A 89 17.60 -13.09 6.60
N ASP A 90 18.31 -13.34 5.50
CA ASP A 90 19.46 -12.53 5.09
C ASP A 90 19.02 -11.14 4.55
N LEU A 91 17.71 -10.92 4.40
CA LEU A 91 17.07 -9.66 3.97
C LEU A 91 16.43 -8.86 5.13
N GLU A 92 16.57 -9.29 6.39
CA GLU A 92 16.09 -8.56 7.58
C GLU A 92 17.13 -7.59 8.16
#